data_AF-A0A7H8S9B6-F1
#
_entry.id   AF-A0A7H8S9B6-F1
#
_cell.length_a   1.000
_cell.length_b   1.000
_cell.length_c   1.000
_cell.angle_alpha   90.00
_cell.angle_beta   90.00
_cell.angle_gamma   90.00
#
_symmetry.space_group_name_H-M   'P 1'
#
loop_
_entity.id
_entity.type
_entity.pdbx_description
1 polymer ?
#
loop_
_entity_poly.entity_id
_entity_poly.type
_entity_poly.pdbx_seq_one_letter_code
_entity_poly.pdbx_strand_id
1 'polypeptide(L)'
;MYLIVEDKIKESIENGDFDNLPGRGKKLNVRDELPGLSPELNQAYKILKNAGFVPEEDNAKKSGKDINDHDLMTYATDEEYKKGAKKNRRVDELVEKRKLHRNPKFPFYRKKILNKLSR
;
A
#
# COMPACT_ATOMS: atom_id res chain seq x y z
N MET A 1 0.11 -29.24 -22.81
CA MET A 1 1.26 -30.08 -22.40
C MET A 1 1.64 -29.66 -20.98
N TYR A 2 1.01 -30.27 -19.97
CA TYR A 2 1.21 -29.98 -18.55
C TYR A 2 1.89 -31.14 -17.78
N LEU A 3 2.25 -32.23 -18.47
CA LEU A 3 2.77 -33.46 -17.84
C LEU A 3 3.94 -33.20 -16.88
N ILE A 4 4.89 -32.34 -17.26
CA ILE A 4 6.06 -32.04 -16.42
C ILE A 4 5.65 -31.36 -15.10
N VAL A 5 4.59 -30.54 -15.12
CA VAL A 5 4.08 -29.86 -13.93
C VAL A 5 3.32 -30.84 -13.04
N GLU A 6 2.48 -31.69 -13.63
CA GLU A 6 1.72 -32.72 -12.90
C GLU A 6 2.65 -33.75 -12.24
N ASP A 7 3.66 -34.23 -12.96
CA ASP A 7 4.63 -35.19 -12.43
C ASP A 7 5.42 -34.60 -11.26
N LYS A 8 5.85 -33.32 -11.36
CA LYS A 8 6.51 -32.62 -10.24
C LYS A 8 5.61 -32.43 -9.03
N ILE A 9 4.33 -32.11 -9.23
CA ILE A 9 3.38 -31.96 -8.12
C ILE A 9 3.18 -33.32 -7.43
N LYS A 10 3.01 -34.40 -8.18
CA LYS A 10 2.89 -35.76 -7.64
C LYS A 10 4.13 -36.17 -6.85
N GLU A 11 5.32 -35.96 -7.43
CA GLU A 11 6.59 -36.26 -6.76
C GLU A 11 6.71 -35.52 -5.42
N SER A 12 6.39 -34.23 -5.36
CA SER A 12 6.39 -33.46 -4.11
C SER A 12 5.32 -33.91 -3.10
N ILE A 13 4.17 -34.41 -3.57
CA ILE A 13 3.16 -35.02 -2.69
C ILE A 13 3.70 -36.33 -2.10
N GLU A 14 4.30 -37.19 -2.91
CA GLU A 14 4.89 -38.47 -2.48
C GLU A 14 6.05 -38.26 -1.50
N ASN A 15 6.87 -37.23 -1.73
CA ASN A 15 7.97 -36.83 -0.84
C ASN A 15 7.49 -36.20 0.49
N GLY A 16 6.19 -35.90 0.62
CA GLY A 16 5.64 -35.25 1.81
C GLY A 16 6.03 -33.78 1.95
N ASP A 17 6.44 -33.11 0.87
CA ASP A 17 6.87 -31.70 0.90
C ASP A 17 5.77 -30.76 1.44
N PHE A 18 4.50 -31.19 1.34
CA PHE A 18 3.33 -30.45 1.84
C PHE A 18 2.90 -30.83 3.28
N ASP A 19 3.50 -31.87 3.89
CA ASP A 19 3.10 -32.36 5.21
C ASP A 19 3.57 -31.48 6.37
N ASN A 20 4.58 -30.63 6.17
CA ASN A 20 5.08 -29.76 7.23
C ASN A 20 5.20 -28.30 6.79
N LEU A 21 4.20 -27.84 6.03
CA LEU A 21 4.14 -26.45 5.60
C LEU A 21 4.15 -25.49 6.80
N PRO A 22 4.83 -24.34 6.68
CA PRO A 22 4.83 -23.33 7.71
C PRO A 22 3.38 -22.87 7.99
N GLY A 23 2.92 -23.10 9.22
CA GLY A 23 1.56 -22.75 9.64
C GLY A 23 0.56 -23.90 9.61
N ARG A 24 0.94 -25.12 9.19
CA ARG A 24 0.05 -26.30 9.24
C ARG A 24 -0.50 -26.52 10.66
N GLY A 25 -1.81 -26.64 10.78
CA GLY A 25 -2.52 -26.87 12.04
C GLY A 25 -2.58 -25.68 13.00
N LYS A 26 -1.93 -24.54 12.69
CA LYS A 26 -2.06 -23.32 13.50
C LYS A 26 -3.37 -22.61 13.16
N LYS A 27 -4.01 -22.02 14.18
CA LYS A 27 -5.20 -21.18 13.97
C LYS A 27 -4.82 -20.01 13.06
N LEU A 28 -5.63 -19.76 12.04
CA LEU A 28 -5.54 -18.55 11.22
C LEU A 28 -5.66 -17.32 12.12
N ASN A 29 -4.79 -16.34 11.92
CA ASN A 29 -4.85 -15.09 12.67
C ASN A 29 -5.96 -14.19 12.09
N VAL A 30 -7.19 -14.42 12.53
CA VAL A 30 -8.40 -13.68 12.09
C VAL A 30 -8.43 -12.22 12.55
N ARG A 31 -7.40 -11.76 13.29
CA ARG A 31 -7.31 -10.35 13.71
C ARG A 31 -7.06 -9.42 12.53
N ASP A 32 -6.30 -9.89 11.56
CA ASP A 32 -5.93 -9.14 10.37
C ASP A 32 -7.00 -9.39 9.30
N GLU A 33 -7.74 -8.35 8.92
CA GLU A 33 -8.76 -8.49 7.87
C GLU A 33 -8.13 -8.75 6.52
N LEU A 34 -6.97 -8.12 6.24
CA LEU A 34 -6.15 -8.42 5.08
C LEU A 34 -4.74 -8.82 5.53
N PRO A 35 -4.39 -10.11 5.41
CA PRO A 35 -3.03 -10.59 5.66
C PRO A 35 -2.02 -9.88 4.73
N GLY A 36 -0.96 -9.32 5.30
CA GLY A 36 0.13 -8.68 4.56
C GLY A 36 0.17 -7.14 4.64
N LEU A 37 -0.85 -6.49 5.21
CA LEU A 37 -0.73 -5.07 5.61
C LEU A 37 0.05 -4.93 6.92
N SER A 38 0.63 -3.75 7.13
CA SER A 38 1.11 -3.38 8.47
C SER A 38 -0.05 -3.35 9.46
N PRO A 39 0.19 -3.57 10.76
CA PRO A 39 -0.86 -3.59 11.78
C PRO A 39 -1.75 -2.34 11.77
N GLU A 40 -1.14 -1.17 11.56
CA GLU A 40 -1.83 0.12 11.55
C GLU A 40 -2.81 0.23 10.37
N LEU A 41 -2.38 -0.21 9.18
CA LEU A 41 -3.22 -0.16 7.98
C LEU A 41 -4.32 -1.21 8.03
N ASN A 42 -4.06 -2.38 8.61
CA ASN A 42 -5.08 -3.40 8.86
C ASN A 42 -6.19 -2.86 9.78
N GLN A 43 -5.82 -2.15 10.84
CA GLN A 43 -6.77 -1.54 11.75
C GLN A 43 -7.58 -0.42 11.08
N ALA A 44 -6.94 0.43 10.28
CA ALA A 44 -7.61 1.47 9.51
C ALA A 44 -8.61 0.88 8.50
N TYR A 45 -8.19 -0.13 7.72
CA TYR A 45 -9.06 -0.85 6.78
C TYR A 45 -10.28 -1.45 7.48
N LYS A 46 -10.04 -2.13 8.61
CA LYS A 46 -11.09 -2.71 9.44
C LYS A 46 -12.12 -1.69 9.91
N ILE A 47 -11.66 -0.53 10.36
CA ILE A 47 -12.57 0.55 10.79
C ILE A 47 -13.42 1.02 9.60
N LEU A 48 -12.80 1.28 8.45
CA LEU A 48 -13.48 1.77 7.26
C LEU A 48 -14.47 0.75 6.69
N LYS A 49 -14.11 -0.54 6.69
CA LYS A 49 -14.98 -1.63 6.25
C LYS A 49 -16.21 -1.75 7.13
N ASN A 50 -16.03 -1.79 8.45
CA ASN A 50 -17.14 -1.88 9.40
C ASN A 50 -18.06 -0.65 9.35
N ALA A 51 -17.52 0.51 8.96
CA ALA A 51 -18.30 1.72 8.75
C ALA A 51 -18.95 1.82 7.35
N GLY A 52 -18.72 0.86 6.45
CA GLY A 52 -19.33 0.82 5.11
C GLY A 52 -18.66 1.72 4.07
N PHE A 53 -17.44 2.22 4.32
CA PHE A 53 -16.72 3.12 3.41
C PHE A 53 -15.85 2.36 2.38
N VAL A 54 -15.66 1.06 2.56
CA VAL A 54 -14.89 0.23 1.61
C VAL A 54 -15.83 -0.31 0.53
N PRO A 55 -15.57 -0.05 -0.77
CA PRO A 55 -16.38 -0.57 -1.87
C PRO A 55 -16.49 -2.10 -1.85
N GLU A 56 -17.66 -2.65 -2.21
CA GLU A 56 -17.90 -4.11 -2.21
C GLU A 56 -16.93 -4.86 -3.14
N GLU A 57 -16.56 -4.28 -4.28
CA GLU A 57 -15.62 -4.89 -5.22
C GLU A 57 -14.22 -5.10 -4.59
N ASP A 58 -13.79 -4.16 -3.77
CA ASP A 58 -12.49 -4.17 -3.11
C ASP A 58 -12.48 -5.08 -1.86
N ASN A 59 -13.62 -5.29 -1.22
CA ASN A 59 -13.78 -6.23 -0.10
C ASN A 59 -13.55 -7.70 -0.52
N ALA A 60 -13.86 -8.05 -1.77
CA ALA A 60 -13.81 -9.43 -2.25
C ALA A 60 -12.52 -9.79 -3.00
N LYS A 61 -11.85 -8.81 -3.62
CA LYS A 61 -10.78 -9.07 -4.60
C LYS A 61 -9.38 -8.64 -4.18
N LYS A 62 -9.23 -7.66 -3.28
CA LYS A 62 -7.91 -7.13 -2.94
C LYS A 62 -7.24 -7.95 -1.84
N SER A 63 -5.97 -8.31 -2.08
CA SER A 63 -5.10 -8.87 -1.04
C SER A 63 -4.44 -7.75 -0.25
N GLY A 64 -3.88 -8.07 0.93
CA GLY A 64 -3.19 -7.08 1.77
C GLY A 64 -2.02 -6.35 1.10
N LYS A 65 -1.47 -6.89 0.01
CA LYS A 65 -0.41 -6.20 -0.75
C LYS A 65 -0.95 -5.14 -1.70
N ASP A 66 -2.23 -5.19 -2.04
CA ASP A 66 -2.83 -4.31 -3.04
C ASP A 66 -3.36 -3.02 -2.41
N ILE A 67 -3.66 -3.03 -1.11
CA ILE A 67 -4.17 -1.87 -0.38
C ILE A 67 -3.03 -1.07 0.23
N ASN A 68 -3.02 0.23 -0.10
CA ASN A 68 -2.06 1.18 0.44
C ASN A 68 -2.76 2.26 1.30
N ASP A 69 -1.96 3.06 2.00
CA ASP A 69 -2.41 4.20 2.83
C ASP A 69 -3.24 5.24 2.04
N HIS A 70 -2.96 5.42 0.74
CA HIS A 70 -3.70 6.36 -0.09
C HIS A 70 -5.11 5.84 -0.40
N ASP A 71 -5.26 4.54 -0.65
CA ASP A 71 -6.57 3.92 -0.89
C ASP A 71 -7.46 4.06 0.35
N LEU A 72 -6.90 3.78 1.53
CA LEU A 72 -7.60 3.95 2.81
C LEU A 72 -8.04 5.41 3.05
N MET A 73 -7.17 6.37 2.72
CA MET A 73 -7.54 7.78 2.81
C MET A 73 -8.63 8.15 1.80
N THR A 74 -8.57 7.60 0.60
CA THR A 74 -9.58 7.84 -0.44
C THR A 74 -10.93 7.30 0.01
N TYR A 75 -10.98 6.09 0.59
CA TYR A 75 -12.21 5.55 1.19
C TYR A 75 -12.73 6.41 2.34
N ALA A 76 -11.85 6.99 3.15
CA ALA A 76 -12.25 7.81 4.29
C ALA A 76 -12.80 9.18 3.90
N THR A 77 -12.32 9.79 2.81
CA THR A 77 -12.67 11.16 2.42
C THR A 77 -13.58 11.26 1.20
N ASP A 78 -13.76 10.17 0.45
CA ASP A 78 -14.49 10.13 -0.82
C ASP A 78 -13.90 11.08 -1.89
N GLU A 79 -12.65 11.51 -1.68
CA GLU A 79 -11.85 12.38 -2.55
C GLU A 79 -10.53 11.68 -2.87
N GLU A 80 -10.02 11.81 -4.10
CA GLU A 80 -8.69 11.31 -4.47
C GLU A 80 -7.61 11.94 -3.55
N TYR A 81 -7.08 11.13 -2.62
CA TYR A 81 -6.13 11.62 -1.63
C TYR A 81 -4.77 11.93 -2.26
N LYS A 82 -4.54 13.15 -2.76
CA LYS A 82 -3.21 13.52 -3.30
C LYS A 82 -2.15 13.58 -2.20
N LYS A 83 -1.44 12.47 -1.96
CA LYS A 83 -0.30 12.31 -1.03
C LYS A 83 0.78 13.40 -1.18
N GLY A 84 0.84 14.05 -2.34
CA GLY A 84 1.76 15.15 -2.65
C GLY A 84 1.39 16.52 -2.07
N ALA A 85 0.15 16.75 -1.63
CA ALA A 85 -0.31 18.08 -1.19
C ALA A 85 0.32 18.54 0.13
N LYS A 86 0.66 17.60 1.04
CA LYS A 86 1.29 17.92 2.33
C LYS A 86 2.82 17.86 2.32
N LYS A 87 3.43 17.12 1.40
CA LYS A 87 4.87 16.79 1.46
C LYS A 87 5.80 17.97 1.12
N ASN A 88 5.28 19.00 0.48
CA ASN A 88 6.09 20.14 0.02
C ASN A 88 5.72 21.47 0.69
N ARG A 89 4.94 21.47 1.77
CA ARG A 89 4.49 22.70 2.42
C ARG A 89 5.64 23.68 2.72
N ARG A 90 6.79 23.17 3.20
CA ARG A 90 8.00 23.98 3.43
C ARG A 90 8.62 24.55 2.15
N VAL A 91 8.58 23.78 1.07
CA VAL A 91 9.08 24.22 -0.25
C VAL A 91 8.12 25.27 -0.82
N ASP A 92 6.82 25.04 -0.73
CA ASP A 92 5.80 25.94 -1.24
C ASP A 92 5.81 27.27 -0.47
N GLU A 93 5.94 27.23 0.87
CA GLU A 93 6.15 28.41 1.71
C GLU A 93 7.44 29.17 1.34
N LEU A 94 8.53 28.48 1.02
CA LEU A 94 9.79 29.10 0.58
C LEU A 94 9.65 29.79 -0.78
N VAL A 95 8.99 29.11 -1.72
CA VAL A 95 8.73 29.62 -3.07
C VAL A 95 7.90 30.90 -3.01
N GLU A 96 6.91 30.93 -2.13
CA GLU A 96 6.04 32.09 -1.97
C GLU A 96 6.74 33.24 -1.26
N LYS A 97 7.38 33.00 -0.10
CA LYS A 97 8.11 34.03 0.66
C LYS A 97 9.20 34.71 -0.16
N ARG A 98 9.91 33.94 -1.00
CA ARG A 98 11.03 34.46 -1.81
C ARG A 98 10.63 34.76 -3.26
N LYS A 99 9.35 34.62 -3.60
CA LYS A 99 8.83 34.82 -4.97
C LYS A 99 9.66 34.08 -6.02
N LEU A 100 10.12 32.86 -5.69
CA LEU A 100 11.03 32.08 -6.55
C LEU A 100 10.38 31.70 -7.89
N HIS A 101 9.05 31.67 -7.96
CA HIS A 101 8.29 31.51 -9.19
C HIS A 101 8.62 32.58 -10.25
N ARG A 102 9.12 33.75 -9.84
CA ARG A 102 9.53 34.84 -10.75
C ARG A 102 10.94 34.65 -11.31
N ASN A 103 11.75 33.78 -10.71
CA ASN A 103 13.11 33.55 -11.16
C ASN A 103 13.11 32.48 -12.26
N PRO A 104 13.57 32.79 -13.49
CA PRO A 104 13.56 31.85 -14.61
C PRO A 104 14.45 30.63 -14.39
N LYS A 105 15.42 30.70 -13.46
CA LYS A 105 16.29 29.57 -13.12
C LYS A 105 15.65 28.62 -12.10
N PHE A 106 14.58 29.01 -11.41
CA PHE A 106 13.97 28.22 -10.35
C PHE A 106 13.53 26.80 -10.77
N PRO A 107 12.89 26.58 -11.95
CA PRO A 107 12.50 25.25 -12.40
C PRO A 107 13.67 24.25 -12.43
N PHE A 108 14.86 24.71 -12.82
CA PHE A 108 16.08 23.88 -12.88
C PHE A 108 16.59 23.46 -11.50
N TYR A 109 16.33 24.27 -10.47
CA TYR A 109 16.76 23.99 -9.08
C TYR A 109 15.64 23.39 -8.22
N ARG A 110 14.39 23.38 -8.68
CA ARG A 110 13.23 22.90 -7.91
C ARG A 110 13.48 21.51 -7.31
N LYS A 111 13.95 20.55 -8.11
CA LYS A 111 14.23 19.17 -7.67
C LYS A 111 15.34 19.12 -6.61
N LYS A 112 16.41 19.92 -6.75
CA LYS A 112 17.51 20.00 -5.77
C LYS A 112 17.04 20.60 -4.43
N ILE A 113 16.22 21.65 -4.49
CA ILE A 113 15.64 22.30 -3.31
C ILE A 113 14.71 21.32 -2.57
N LEU A 114 13.85 20.62 -3.32
CA LEU A 114 12.91 19.63 -2.78
C LEU A 114 13.65 18.47 -2.08
N ASN A 115 14.70 17.94 -2.69
CA ASN A 115 15.51 16.86 -2.10
C ASN A 115 16.28 17.29 -0.85
N LYS A 116 16.69 18.57 -0.75
CA LYS A 116 17.39 19.10 0.42
C LYS A 116 16.45 19.35 1.60
N LEU A 117 15.18 19.68 1.33
CA LEU A 117 14.16 20.01 2.32
C LEU A 117 13.30 18.80 2.74
N SER A 118 13.34 17.70 1.98
CA SER A 118 12.66 16.45 2.27
C SER A 118 13.51 15.44 3.07
N ARG A 119 14.74 15.82 3.45
CA ARG A 119 15.57 15.12 4.45
C ARG A 119 15.34 15.75 5.81
#